data_AF-A0ABD5T4I3-F1
#
_entry.id   AF-A0ABD5T4I3-F1
#
_cell.length_a   1.000
_cell.length_b   1.000
_cell.length_c   1.000
_cell.angle_alpha   90.00
_cell.angle_beta   90.00
_cell.angle_gamma   90.00
#
_symmetry.space_group_name_H-M   'P 1'
#
loop_
_entity.id
_entity.type
_entity.pdbx_description
1 polymer ?
#
loop_
_entity_poly.entity_id
_entity_poly.type
_entity_poly.pdbx_seq_one_letter_code
_entity_poly.pdbx_strand_id
1 'polypeptide(L)'
;MTDSPPWADIFGHPEPYPEQADGIDAAIDAASDGGFLALEGACGTGKTMLALTAGLDRVRDPDSAFERVLVLTSVKQQLRQFETDLEAVNENLPDGYDPVSGLTLVGKADVCPYARQNRAGIDRETVYERCEGLRERTRNLVGDGGATTTSNLVREA
;
A
#
# COMPACT_ATOMS: atom_id res chain seq x y z
N MET A 1 -2.10 -18.76 -32.68
CA MET A 1 -2.17 -17.59 -31.78
C MET A 1 -2.45 -18.17 -30.41
N THR A 2 -1.42 -18.32 -29.58
CA THR A 2 -1.66 -18.50 -28.15
C THR A 2 -2.22 -17.16 -27.68
N ASP A 3 -3.48 -17.15 -27.24
CA ASP A 3 -4.03 -15.98 -26.58
C ASP A 3 -3.10 -15.64 -25.41
N SER A 4 -2.70 -14.37 -25.32
CA SER A 4 -1.90 -13.89 -24.20
C SER A 4 -2.65 -14.19 -22.89
N PRO A 5 -1.95 -14.57 -21.82
CA PRO A 5 -2.61 -14.86 -20.56
C PRO A 5 -3.32 -13.60 -20.03
N PRO A 6 -4.44 -13.72 -19.30
CA PRO A 6 -5.22 -12.57 -18.82
C PRO A 6 -4.40 -11.54 -18.04
N TRP A 7 -3.41 -12.00 -17.27
CA TRP A 7 -2.53 -11.13 -16.50
C TRP A 7 -1.65 -10.20 -17.36
N ALA A 8 -1.47 -10.51 -18.65
CA ALA A 8 -0.66 -9.71 -19.56
C ALA A 8 -1.26 -8.31 -19.76
N ASP A 9 -2.59 -8.17 -19.69
CA ASP A 9 -3.28 -6.88 -19.75
C ASP A 9 -3.01 -5.99 -18.52
N ILE A 10 -2.51 -6.58 -17.43
CA ILE A 10 -2.26 -5.90 -16.16
C ILE A 10 -0.77 -5.64 -15.97
N PHE A 11 0.10 -6.22 -16.81
CA PHE A 11 1.54 -6.07 -16.67
C PHE A 11 1.97 -4.63 -17.01
N GLY A 12 2.67 -3.96 -16.09
CA GLY A 12 2.96 -2.52 -16.19
C GLY A 12 4.04 -2.13 -17.21
N HIS A 13 4.49 -3.04 -18.07
CA HIS A 13 5.51 -2.80 -19.09
C HIS A 13 5.12 -3.48 -20.41
N PRO A 14 5.74 -3.11 -21.55
CA PRO A 14 5.36 -3.66 -22.85
C PRO A 14 5.46 -5.19 -22.94
N GLU A 15 6.51 -5.78 -22.36
CA GLU A 15 6.73 -7.23 -22.37
C GLU A 15 7.41 -7.68 -21.07
N PRO A 16 7.00 -8.82 -20.48
CA PRO A 16 7.66 -9.42 -19.33
C PRO A 16 8.94 -10.16 -19.75
N TYR A 17 9.91 -10.26 -18.84
CA TYR A 17 10.96 -11.26 -18.99
C TYR A 17 10.37 -12.68 -18.84
N PRO A 18 10.95 -13.71 -19.50
CA PRO A 18 10.45 -15.08 -19.39
C PRO A 18 10.29 -15.56 -17.93
N GLU A 19 11.27 -15.25 -17.08
CA GLU A 19 11.26 -15.64 -15.67
C GLU A 19 10.19 -14.90 -14.85
N GLN A 20 9.75 -13.72 -15.31
CA GLN A 20 8.62 -13.01 -14.70
C GLN A 20 7.31 -13.66 -15.09
N ALA A 21 7.13 -14.05 -16.36
CA ALA A 21 5.94 -14.75 -16.82
C ALA A 21 5.78 -16.07 -16.05
N ASP A 22 6.83 -16.90 -15.99
CA ASP A 22 6.83 -18.16 -15.25
C ASP A 22 6.49 -17.96 -13.76
N GLY A 23 7.02 -16.91 -13.15
CA GLY A 23 6.75 -16.61 -11.75
C GLY A 23 5.35 -16.01 -11.49
N ILE A 24 4.78 -15.27 -12.45
CA ILE A 24 3.39 -14.82 -12.39
C ILE A 24 2.48 -16.05 -12.42
N ASP A 25 2.66 -16.92 -13.41
CA ASP A 25 1.86 -18.15 -13.54
C ASP A 25 1.96 -19.02 -12.28
N ALA A 26 3.17 -19.22 -11.75
CA ALA A 26 3.36 -19.97 -10.50
C ALA A 26 2.67 -19.33 -9.28
N ALA A 27 2.63 -18.00 -9.20
CA ALA A 27 1.95 -17.29 -8.11
C ALA A 27 0.43 -17.40 -8.23
N ILE A 28 -0.09 -17.36 -9.45
CA ILE A 28 -1.50 -17.54 -9.79
C ILE A 28 -1.96 -18.96 -9.45
N ASP A 29 -1.20 -19.97 -9.84
CA ASP A 29 -1.49 -21.38 -9.54
C ASP A 29 -1.51 -21.60 -8.02
N ALA A 30 -0.49 -21.11 -7.31
CA ALA A 30 -0.42 -21.21 -5.86
C ALA A 30 -1.62 -20.52 -5.17
N ALA A 31 -2.05 -19.36 -5.66
CA ALA A 31 -3.21 -18.66 -5.13
C ALA A 31 -4.52 -19.43 -5.41
N SER A 32 -4.66 -20.00 -6.60
CA SER A 32 -5.82 -20.80 -7.01
C SER A 32 -5.96 -22.10 -6.21
N ASP A 33 -4.83 -22.72 -5.87
CA ASP A 33 -4.75 -23.90 -5.01
C ASP A 33 -4.89 -23.59 -3.51
N GLY A 34 -5.00 -22.30 -3.13
CA GLY A 34 -5.06 -21.86 -1.74
C GLY A 34 -3.76 -22.09 -0.96
N GLY A 35 -2.62 -22.14 -1.67
CA GLY A 35 -1.30 -22.44 -1.14
C GLY A 35 -0.39 -21.22 -0.94
N PHE A 36 0.91 -21.49 -0.84
CA PHE A 36 1.96 -20.49 -0.68
C PHE A 36 3.06 -20.71 -1.72
N LEU A 37 3.57 -19.62 -2.28
CA LEU A 37 4.74 -19.63 -3.17
C LEU A 37 5.94 -19.00 -2.48
N ALA A 38 7.09 -19.69 -2.52
CA ALA A 38 8.38 -19.13 -2.22
C ALA A 38 9.16 -18.93 -3.53
N LEU A 39 9.45 -17.68 -3.87
CA LEU A 39 10.13 -17.32 -5.11
C LEU A 39 11.49 -16.70 -4.82
N GLU A 40 12.54 -17.27 -5.40
CA GLU A 40 13.88 -16.71 -5.42
C GLU A 40 14.15 -16.10 -6.80
N GLY A 41 14.64 -14.85 -6.83
CA GLY A 41 15.02 -14.18 -8.07
C GLY A 41 16.11 -13.14 -7.82
N ALA A 42 16.98 -12.92 -8.80
CA ALA A 42 18.08 -11.97 -8.68
C ALA A 42 17.58 -10.53 -8.41
N CYS A 43 18.41 -9.68 -7.82
CA CYS A 43 18.06 -8.27 -7.62
C CYS A 43 17.84 -7.59 -8.98
N GLY A 44 16.76 -6.80 -9.10
CA GLY A 44 16.44 -6.07 -10.33
C GLY A 44 15.62 -6.84 -11.38
N THR A 45 15.25 -8.10 -11.14
CA THR A 45 14.43 -8.91 -12.08
C THR A 45 12.92 -8.64 -12.00
N GLY A 46 12.52 -7.48 -11.46
CA GLY A 46 11.11 -7.09 -11.39
C GLY A 46 10.23 -8.02 -10.54
N LYS A 47 10.76 -8.57 -9.43
CA LYS A 47 9.99 -9.40 -8.47
C LYS A 47 8.73 -8.69 -7.94
N THR A 48 8.82 -7.38 -7.75
CA THR A 48 7.71 -6.52 -7.32
C THR A 48 6.60 -6.52 -8.37
N MET A 49 6.91 -6.14 -9.62
CA MET A 49 5.99 -6.18 -10.76
C MET A 49 5.36 -7.58 -10.95
N LEU A 50 6.15 -8.64 -10.87
CA LEU A 50 5.70 -10.03 -10.96
C LEU A 50 4.62 -10.33 -9.89
N ALA A 51 4.94 -10.11 -8.61
CA ALA A 51 4.01 -10.40 -7.51
C ALA A 51 2.76 -9.51 -7.56
N LEU A 52 2.93 -8.24 -7.93
CA LEU A 52 1.82 -7.30 -8.06
C LEU A 52 0.88 -7.70 -9.19
N THR A 53 1.42 -8.05 -10.36
CA THR A 53 0.63 -8.47 -11.53
C THR A 53 -0.20 -9.71 -11.20
N ALA A 54 0.41 -10.74 -10.60
CA ALA A 54 -0.31 -11.96 -10.19
C ALA A 54 -1.43 -11.68 -9.17
N GLY A 55 -1.16 -10.82 -8.19
CA GLY A 55 -2.15 -10.43 -7.19
C GLY A 55 -3.32 -9.63 -7.78
N LEU A 56 -3.02 -8.68 -8.68
CA LEU A 56 -4.04 -7.85 -9.33
C LEU A 56 -4.89 -8.64 -10.32
N ASP A 57 -4.29 -9.60 -11.03
CA ASP A 57 -5.01 -10.55 -11.88
C ASP A 57 -6.06 -11.31 -11.06
N ARG A 58 -5.67 -11.85 -9.89
CA ARG A 58 -6.62 -12.51 -8.98
C ARG A 58 -7.69 -11.56 -8.41
N VAL A 59 -7.35 -10.31 -8.12
CA VAL A 59 -8.35 -9.34 -7.61
C VAL A 59 -9.36 -8.91 -8.68
N ARG A 60 -8.95 -8.85 -9.95
CA ARG A 60 -9.83 -8.46 -11.06
C ARG A 60 -10.69 -9.60 -11.59
N ASP A 61 -10.24 -10.83 -11.39
CA ASP A 61 -10.95 -12.04 -11.80
C ASP A 61 -12.27 -12.20 -11.01
N PRO A 62 -13.44 -12.12 -11.67
CA PRO A 62 -14.74 -12.17 -11.00
C PRO A 62 -15.06 -13.54 -10.38
N ASP A 63 -14.36 -14.59 -10.81
CA ASP A 63 -14.50 -15.93 -10.25
C ASP A 63 -13.53 -16.17 -9.07
N SER A 64 -12.65 -15.21 -8.80
CA SER A 64 -11.70 -15.28 -7.69
C SER A 64 -12.31 -14.84 -6.35
N ALA A 65 -11.83 -15.45 -5.27
CA ALA A 65 -12.20 -15.07 -3.91
C ALA A 65 -11.38 -13.89 -3.36
N PHE A 66 -10.37 -13.41 -4.08
CA PHE A 66 -9.48 -12.34 -3.61
C PHE A 66 -10.06 -10.96 -3.91
N GLU A 67 -10.16 -10.11 -2.89
CA GLU A 67 -10.66 -8.74 -3.05
C GLU A 67 -9.55 -7.67 -3.07
N ARG A 68 -8.38 -7.98 -2.48
CA ARG A 68 -7.29 -7.01 -2.23
C ARG A 68 -5.94 -7.69 -2.21
N VAL A 69 -4.91 -6.95 -2.64
CA VAL A 69 -3.50 -7.33 -2.47
C VAL A 69 -2.94 -6.62 -1.23
N LEU A 70 -2.38 -7.37 -0.29
CA LEU A 70 -1.63 -6.82 0.84
C LEU A 70 -0.14 -7.07 0.64
N VAL A 71 0.62 -5.98 0.55
CA VAL A 71 2.07 -6.02 0.40
C VAL A 71 2.74 -5.65 1.71
N LEU A 72 3.67 -6.50 2.16
CA LEU A 72 4.46 -6.27 3.37
C LEU A 72 5.94 -6.16 3.01
N THR A 73 6.56 -5.04 3.40
CA THR A 73 7.99 -4.79 3.20
C THR A 73 8.61 -4.13 4.42
N SER A 74 9.87 -4.47 4.71
CA SER A 74 10.64 -3.94 5.84
C SER A 74 11.41 -2.66 5.52
N VAL A 75 11.47 -2.22 4.25
CA VAL A 75 12.30 -1.07 3.83
C VAL A 75 11.52 -0.08 2.96
N LYS A 76 11.63 1.20 3.31
CA LYS A 76 10.94 2.31 2.63
C LYS A 76 11.22 2.40 1.13
N GLN A 77 12.40 1.97 0.69
CA GLN A 77 12.75 1.96 -0.74
C GLN A 77 11.87 0.97 -1.52
N GLN A 78 11.63 -0.21 -0.96
CA GLN A 78 10.77 -1.22 -1.61
C GLN A 78 9.32 -0.75 -1.66
N LEU A 79 8.85 -0.07 -0.60
CA LEU A 79 7.52 0.53 -0.58
C LEU A 79 7.31 1.52 -1.74
N ARG A 80 8.27 2.41 -2.00
CA ARG A 80 8.20 3.32 -3.15
C ARG A 80 8.25 2.59 -4.49
N GLN A 81 8.99 1.47 -4.57
CA GLN A 81 8.99 0.65 -5.77
C GLN A 81 7.59 0.07 -6.04
N PHE A 82 6.85 -0.36 -5.02
CA PHE A 82 5.46 -0.80 -5.20
C PHE A 82 4.54 0.33 -5.67
N GLU A 83 4.74 1.55 -5.17
CA GLU A 83 4.00 2.73 -5.65
C GLU A 83 4.28 2.97 -7.14
N THR A 84 5.55 3.01 -7.54
CA THR A 84 5.95 3.20 -8.94
C THR A 84 5.47 2.06 -9.84
N ASP A 85 5.54 0.81 -9.39
CA ASP A 85 5.07 -0.33 -10.18
C ASP A 85 3.54 -0.28 -10.35
N LEU A 86 2.79 0.11 -9.32
CA LEU A 86 1.33 0.28 -9.42
C LEU A 86 0.94 1.45 -10.33
N GLU A 87 1.67 2.55 -10.27
CA GLU A 87 1.52 3.66 -11.21
C GLU A 87 1.76 3.19 -12.66
N ALA A 88 2.85 2.45 -12.89
CA ALA A 88 3.15 1.89 -14.20
C ALA A 88 2.07 0.92 -14.71
N VAL A 89 1.50 0.08 -13.83
CA VAL A 89 0.34 -0.74 -14.17
C VAL A 89 -0.82 0.14 -14.62
N ASN A 90 -1.22 1.13 -13.80
CA ASN A 90 -2.36 2.00 -14.10
C ASN A 90 -2.19 2.82 -15.38
N GLU A 91 -0.97 3.26 -15.70
CA GLU A 91 -0.67 4.01 -16.93
C GLU A 91 -0.82 3.17 -18.20
N ASN A 92 -0.68 1.85 -18.09
CA ASN A 92 -0.69 0.93 -19.23
C ASN A 92 -1.91 0.00 -19.26
N LEU A 93 -2.91 0.23 -18.41
CA LEU A 93 -4.16 -0.54 -18.43
C LEU A 93 -4.91 -0.36 -19.77
N PRO A 94 -5.54 -1.42 -20.31
CA PRO A 94 -6.38 -1.32 -21.49
C PRO A 94 -7.56 -0.37 -21.31
N ASP A 95 -8.03 0.20 -22.42
CA ASP A 95 -9.24 1.03 -22.43
C ASP A 95 -10.43 0.28 -21.82
N GLY A 96 -11.14 0.94 -20.89
CA GLY A 96 -12.29 0.37 -20.19
C GLY A 96 -11.97 -0.33 -18.86
N TYR A 97 -10.69 -0.47 -18.50
CA TYR A 97 -10.30 -0.93 -17.17
C TYR A 97 -10.34 0.22 -16.17
N ASP A 98 -10.99 0.00 -15.03
CA ASP A 98 -10.91 0.94 -13.91
C ASP A 98 -9.50 0.92 -13.30
N PRO A 99 -8.89 2.08 -12.98
CA PRO A 99 -7.59 2.13 -12.32
C PRO A 99 -7.59 1.43 -10.96
N VAL A 100 -6.48 0.78 -10.63
CA VAL A 100 -6.27 0.15 -9.33
C VAL A 100 -5.99 1.22 -8.28
N SER A 101 -6.77 1.21 -7.21
CA SER A 101 -6.52 2.07 -6.05
C SER A 101 -5.44 1.48 -5.13
N GLY A 102 -4.42 2.29 -4.81
CA GLY A 102 -3.36 1.94 -3.87
C GLY A 102 -3.44 2.73 -2.56
N LEU A 103 -3.12 2.08 -1.43
CA LEU A 103 -2.96 2.74 -0.14
C LEU A 103 -1.65 2.31 0.53
N THR A 104 -0.75 3.27 0.69
CA THR A 104 0.50 3.06 1.39
C THR A 104 0.36 3.45 2.87
N LEU A 105 0.68 2.51 3.77
CA LEU A 105 0.73 2.75 5.21
C LEU A 105 2.16 2.99 5.67
N VAL A 106 2.43 4.17 6.22
CA VAL A 106 3.73 4.57 6.77
C VAL A 106 3.59 5.13 8.19
N GLY A 107 4.71 5.38 8.86
CA GLY A 107 4.72 5.95 10.21
C GLY A 107 4.18 7.38 10.27
N LYS A 108 3.64 7.77 11.44
CA LYS A 108 3.06 9.11 11.65
C LYS A 108 4.01 10.25 11.27
N ALA A 109 5.31 10.09 11.53
CA ALA A 109 6.35 11.06 11.17
C ALA A 109 6.43 11.37 9.67
N ASP A 110 6.03 10.41 8.82
CA ASP A 110 6.14 10.53 7.37
C ASP A 110 4.88 11.16 6.74
N VAL A 111 3.75 11.21 7.46
CA VAL A 111 2.48 11.81 7.00
C VAL A 111 2.07 13.06 7.76
N CYS A 112 2.53 13.27 8.99
CA CYS A 112 2.15 14.43 9.80
C CYS A 112 2.72 15.74 9.22
N PRO A 113 1.89 16.72 8.82
CA PRO A 113 2.36 17.98 8.25
C PRO A 113 3.25 18.77 9.22
N TYR A 114 2.94 18.75 10.52
CA TYR A 114 3.73 19.46 11.53
C TYR A 114 5.14 18.87 11.67
N ALA A 115 5.24 17.54 11.77
CA ALA A 115 6.52 16.84 11.87
C ALA A 115 7.38 17.03 10.61
N ARG A 116 6.77 16.99 9.41
CA ARG A 116 7.47 17.18 8.13
C ARG A 116 8.01 18.60 7.95
N GLN A 117 7.31 19.59 8.49
CA GLN A 117 7.68 21.00 8.39
C GLN A 117 8.44 21.51 9.64
N ASN A 118 8.69 20.62 10.61
CA ASN A 118 9.26 20.94 11.91
C ASN A 118 8.60 22.17 12.57
N ARG A 119 7.26 22.14 12.70
CA ARG A 119 6.44 23.24 13.21
C ARG A 119 5.70 22.85 14.49
N ALA A 120 5.28 23.87 15.25
CA ALA A 120 4.48 23.72 16.46
C ALA A 120 5.12 22.84 17.56
N GLY A 121 6.45 22.74 17.58
CA GLY A 121 7.17 21.86 18.52
C GLY A 121 6.86 20.37 18.29
N ILE A 122 6.54 20.02 17.04
CA ILE A 122 6.33 18.65 16.58
C ILE A 122 7.37 18.35 15.50
N ASP A 123 8.20 17.36 15.78
CA ASP A 123 9.23 16.82 14.89
C ASP A 123 9.09 15.30 14.79
N ARG A 124 10.05 14.63 14.14
CA ARG A 124 10.00 13.18 13.92
C ARG A 124 10.11 12.37 15.22
N GLU A 125 10.72 12.92 16.28
CA GLU A 125 10.93 12.24 17.56
C GLU A 125 9.69 12.39 18.46
N THR A 126 9.10 13.58 18.44
CA THR A 126 7.97 13.96 19.31
C THR A 126 6.59 13.72 18.68
N VAL A 127 6.50 13.45 17.37
CA VAL A 127 5.21 13.33 16.64
C VAL A 127 4.21 12.36 17.27
N TYR A 128 4.68 11.23 17.80
CA TYR A 128 3.77 10.23 18.38
C TYR A 128 3.13 10.77 19.65
N GLU A 129 3.94 11.23 20.60
CA GLU A 129 3.46 11.81 21.86
C GLU A 129 2.57 13.04 21.62
N ARG A 130 3.04 13.98 20.78
CA ARG A 130 2.32 15.23 20.49
C ARG A 130 0.97 14.98 19.82
N CYS A 131 0.91 14.03 18.89
CA CYS A 131 -0.32 13.66 18.19
C CYS A 131 -1.34 13.03 19.16
N GLU A 132 -0.91 12.13 20.04
CA GLU A 132 -1.78 11.55 21.07
C GLU A 132 -2.28 12.63 22.04
N GLY A 133 -1.40 13.54 22.49
CA GLY A 133 -1.80 14.65 23.36
C GLY A 133 -2.77 15.65 22.70
N LEU A 134 -2.68 15.87 21.38
CA LEU A 134 -3.68 16.65 20.64
C LEU A 134 -5.02 15.94 20.56
N ARG A 135 -5.02 14.63 20.27
CA ARG A 135 -6.24 13.83 20.22
C ARG A 135 -6.95 13.82 21.57
N GLU A 136 -6.22 13.57 22.64
CA GLU A 136 -6.79 13.47 23.99
C GLU A 136 -7.36 14.80 24.48
N ARG A 137 -6.61 15.90 24.31
CA ARG A 137 -7.15 17.24 24.63
C ARG A 137 -8.38 17.57 23.81
N THR A 138 -8.38 17.27 22.51
CA THR A 138 -9.55 17.50 21.65
C THR A 138 -10.74 16.69 22.15
N ARG A 139 -10.56 15.40 22.48
CA ARG A 139 -11.59 14.53 23.04
C ARG A 139 -12.19 15.11 24.33
N ASN A 140 -11.35 15.62 25.23
CA ASN A 140 -11.77 16.27 26.48
C ASN A 140 -12.55 17.57 26.21
N LEU A 141 -12.18 18.32 25.18
CA LEU A 141 -12.84 19.57 24.80
C LEU A 141 -14.18 19.39 24.10
N VAL A 142 -14.35 18.30 23.33
CA VAL A 142 -15.60 18.01 22.62
C VAL A 142 -16.58 17.16 23.45
N GLY A 143 -16.20 16.80 24.67
CA GLY A 143 -17.14 16.31 25.69
C GLY A 143 -17.37 14.81 25.74
N ASP A 144 -16.53 14.00 25.09
CA ASP A 144 -16.59 12.53 25.21
C ASP A 144 -16.20 12.03 26.63
N GLY A 145 -15.78 12.95 27.52
CA GLY A 145 -15.52 12.77 28.94
C GLY A 145 -16.34 13.67 29.88
N GLY A 146 -17.40 14.34 29.39
CA GLY A 146 -18.23 15.28 30.17
C GLY A 146 -18.08 16.76 29.77
N ALA A 147 -18.86 17.64 30.40
CA ALA A 147 -19.02 19.04 29.97
C ALA A 147 -17.69 19.84 29.96
N THR A 148 -17.45 20.54 28.86
CA THR A 148 -16.31 21.45 28.68
C THR A 148 -16.46 22.66 29.59
N THR A 149 -15.65 22.72 30.64
CA THR A 149 -15.65 23.83 31.60
C THR A 149 -14.32 24.58 31.55
N THR A 150 -14.35 25.89 31.83
CA THR A 150 -13.16 26.75 31.90
C THR A 150 -12.13 26.23 32.91
N SER A 151 -12.58 25.56 33.98
CA SER A 151 -11.73 24.94 34.99
C SER A 151 -11.00 23.67 34.52
N ASN A 152 -11.48 22.99 33.47
CA ASN A 152 -10.76 21.89 32.84
C ASN A 152 -9.68 22.43 31.89
N LEU A 153 -9.99 23.50 31.16
CA LEU A 153 -9.07 24.19 30.23
C LEU A 153 -7.84 24.80 30.91
N VAL A 154 -8.01 25.39 32.10
CA VAL A 154 -6.92 26.11 32.81
C VAL A 154 -5.98 25.16 33.56
N ARG A 155 -6.38 23.91 33.81
CA ARG A 155 -5.58 22.94 34.59
C ARG A 155 -4.50 22.23 33.77
N GLU A 156 -4.60 22.31 32.44
CA GLU A 156 -3.73 21.58 31.49
C GLU A 156 -2.77 22.50 30.71
N ALA A 157 -2.71 23.80 31.06
CA ALA A 157 -1.79 24.80 30.50
C ALA A 157 -0.59 25.03 31.42
#